data_AF-A0A6L7XSA3-F1
#
_entry.id   AF-A0A6L7XSA3-F1
#
_cell.length_a   1.000
_cell.length_b   1.000
_cell.length_c   1.000
_cell.angle_alpha   90.00
_cell.angle_beta   90.00
_cell.angle_gamma   90.00
#
_symmetry.space_group_name_H-M   'P 1'
#
loop_
_entity.id
_entity.type
_entity.pdbx_description
1 polymer ?
#
loop_
_entity_poly.entity_id
_entity_poly.type
_entity_poly.pdbx_seq_one_letter_code
_entity_poly.pdbx_strand_id
1 'polypeptide(L)'
;MPHALPAPPLSDALRTGLPQGSASGRANTKAPRRLSSQRGGSRLRSSEPGVQLRRVRVGRLRYVERAVAKNIVDAVREVCLSFPEAEERPGRGMPDYRVRDKTFATLAVNHHGDGRLALWLNSPPGAQQLHVSGEPDLYFVPQYVGPRGWLGVHLDRGNDWRTIAIRVGEAYEKVAPSALTRDMGQPSAIEPPTETIDPEDFDPLVAASAQATLARLREMTAELPETSEAAQFGNPAWKAGRKTFLSAHRRRKRMKLELWVGPDLQATLAEDPRFVIPRYIGHRGWIELDVEERIDWDEVATLVLGSYRHFALKRMLKALDA
;
A
#
# COMPACT_ATOMS: atom_id res chain seq x y z
N MET A 1 -16.54 27.80 18.13
CA MET A 1 -15.30 27.13 17.67
C MET A 1 -14.61 26.51 18.87
N PRO A 2 -14.48 25.17 18.97
CA PRO A 2 -13.49 24.60 19.85
C PRO A 2 -12.45 23.80 19.05
N HIS A 3 -11.21 24.17 19.31
CA HIS A 3 -9.98 23.65 18.73
C HIS A 3 -9.83 22.13 18.90
N ALA A 4 -9.45 21.47 17.82
CA ALA A 4 -8.89 20.13 17.86
C ALA A 4 -7.53 20.17 18.59
N LEU A 5 -7.39 19.39 19.65
CA LEU A 5 -6.11 19.19 20.34
C LEU A 5 -5.24 18.22 19.52
N PRO A 6 -3.93 18.50 19.35
CA PRO A 6 -3.02 17.65 18.60
C PRO A 6 -2.65 16.38 19.39
N ALA A 7 -2.40 15.28 18.67
CA ALA A 7 -1.90 14.03 19.23
C ALA A 7 -0.49 14.22 19.85
N PRO A 8 -0.16 13.55 20.98
CA PRO A 8 1.14 13.69 21.61
C PRO A 8 2.26 12.96 20.81
N PRO A 9 3.51 13.45 20.87
CA PRO A 9 4.65 12.79 20.24
C PRO A 9 5.12 11.59 21.09
N LEU A 10 5.50 10.50 20.42
CA LEU A 10 6.23 9.39 21.05
C LEU A 10 7.70 9.79 21.20
N SER A 11 8.16 9.97 22.44
CA SER A 11 9.54 10.27 22.80
C SER A 11 10.32 9.02 23.19
N ASP A 12 11.61 9.06 22.83
CA ASP A 12 12.70 8.13 23.15
C ASP A 12 12.86 7.76 24.64
N ALA A 13 13.21 6.49 24.87
CA ALA A 13 13.86 5.91 26.05
C ALA A 13 14.13 4.43 25.69
N LEU A 14 15.31 3.78 25.81
CA LEU A 14 16.50 4.00 26.62
C LEU A 14 17.72 3.27 26.01
N ARG A 15 18.89 3.88 26.16
CA ARG A 15 20.22 3.25 26.11
C ARG A 15 20.52 2.53 27.42
N THR A 16 21.09 1.32 27.35
CA THR A 16 22.07 0.68 28.25
C THR A 16 22.33 -0.72 27.67
N GLY A 17 23.51 -1.34 27.56
CA GLY A 17 24.90 -1.10 27.92
C GLY A 17 25.69 -2.33 27.44
N LEU A 18 26.92 -2.14 26.96
CA LEU A 18 27.85 -3.21 26.56
C LEU A 18 28.42 -3.93 27.79
N PRO A 19 28.98 -5.14 27.61
CA PRO A 19 30.38 -5.30 27.98
C PRO A 19 31.25 -5.99 26.90
N GLN A 20 32.55 -5.71 27.02
CA GLN A 20 33.65 -6.18 26.18
C GLN A 20 34.22 -7.54 26.61
N GLY A 21 34.98 -8.15 25.68
CA GLY A 21 36.06 -9.12 25.91
C GLY A 21 35.85 -10.42 25.13
N SER A 22 36.81 -11.07 24.48
CA SER A 22 38.22 -10.79 24.18
C SER A 22 38.73 -11.93 23.28
N ALA A 23 39.56 -11.58 22.29
CA ALA A 23 40.65 -12.31 21.64
C ALA A 23 40.68 -13.87 21.51
N SER A 24 40.91 -14.31 20.27
CA SER A 24 42.00 -15.20 19.77
C SER A 24 41.45 -16.07 18.62
N GLY A 25 42.16 -16.45 17.56
CA GLY A 25 43.53 -16.26 17.11
C GLY A 25 43.76 -17.18 15.89
N ARG A 26 44.74 -16.81 15.03
CA ARG A 26 45.44 -17.64 14.01
C ARG A 26 44.60 -18.19 12.83
N ALA A 27 45.11 -18.49 11.65
CA ALA A 27 46.29 -18.14 10.86
C ALA A 27 46.16 -18.91 9.52
N ASN A 28 46.72 -18.38 8.42
CA ASN A 28 47.22 -19.10 7.22
C ASN A 28 46.19 -19.84 6.32
N THR A 29 46.33 -20.01 5.00
CA THR A 29 47.47 -19.90 4.06
C THR A 29 46.94 -19.80 2.62
N LYS A 30 47.83 -19.38 1.70
CA LYS A 30 47.64 -19.15 0.25
C LYS A 30 47.73 -20.43 -0.64
N ALA A 31 46.99 -20.36 -1.76
CA ALA A 31 47.33 -20.72 -3.17
C ALA A 31 47.41 -22.22 -3.60
N PRO A 32 47.46 -22.58 -4.93
CA PRO A 32 47.39 -21.79 -6.17
C PRO A 32 46.46 -22.34 -7.31
N ARG A 33 46.43 -21.53 -8.38
CA ARG A 33 45.98 -21.68 -9.78
C ARG A 33 46.24 -23.03 -10.49
N ARG A 34 45.47 -23.30 -11.57
CA ARG A 34 45.99 -23.67 -12.91
C ARG A 34 45.01 -23.42 -14.06
N LEU A 35 45.58 -22.99 -15.20
CA LEU A 35 44.96 -22.79 -16.52
C LEU A 35 45.03 -24.07 -17.38
N SER A 36 44.14 -24.18 -18.37
CA SER A 36 44.37 -24.62 -19.77
C SER A 36 43.00 -24.62 -20.47
N SER A 37 42.69 -23.92 -21.57
CA SER A 37 43.27 -23.83 -22.92
C SER A 37 43.31 -25.15 -23.68
N GLN A 38 42.43 -25.34 -24.67
CA GLN A 38 42.82 -25.50 -26.08
C GLN A 38 41.63 -25.61 -27.04
N ARG A 39 41.91 -25.10 -28.25
CA ARG A 39 41.09 -25.07 -29.48
C ARG A 39 41.46 -26.24 -30.40
N GLY A 40 40.57 -26.55 -31.34
CA GLY A 40 40.81 -27.24 -32.63
C GLY A 40 39.48 -27.86 -33.08
N GLY A 41 38.89 -27.64 -34.25
CA GLY A 41 39.43 -27.30 -35.58
C GLY A 41 38.92 -28.34 -36.58
N SER A 42 37.93 -27.97 -37.43
CA SER A 42 37.90 -28.14 -38.91
C SER A 42 38.17 -29.56 -39.50
N ARG A 43 37.47 -30.15 -40.49
CA ARG A 43 36.68 -29.69 -41.66
C ARG A 43 36.29 -30.94 -42.50
N LEU A 44 35.17 -30.88 -43.24
CA LEU A 44 34.89 -31.45 -44.60
C LEU A 44 34.86 -33.01 -44.76
N ARG A 45 34.11 -33.70 -45.66
CA ARG A 45 33.23 -33.42 -46.82
C ARG A 45 32.52 -34.73 -47.27
N SER A 46 31.55 -34.63 -48.21
CA SER A 46 30.95 -35.62 -49.17
C SER A 46 29.43 -35.88 -48.96
N SER A 47 28.50 -35.35 -49.78
CA SER A 47 27.96 -35.73 -51.15
C SER A 47 27.28 -37.11 -51.18
N GLU A 48 26.02 -37.40 -51.54
CA GLU A 48 24.78 -36.84 -52.19
C GLU A 48 23.62 -37.85 -51.84
N PRO A 49 22.35 -37.89 -52.36
CA PRO A 49 21.63 -37.07 -53.36
C PRO A 49 20.17 -36.63 -52.99
N GLY A 50 19.69 -35.66 -53.78
CA GLY A 50 18.32 -35.30 -54.17
C GLY A 50 17.07 -35.84 -53.43
N VAL A 51 16.40 -34.94 -52.71
CA VAL A 51 14.93 -34.96 -52.52
C VAL A 51 14.40 -33.58 -52.90
N GLN A 52 13.55 -33.52 -53.93
CA GLN A 52 12.80 -32.31 -54.30
C GLN A 52 11.82 -31.96 -53.18
N LEU A 53 12.21 -31.03 -52.31
CA LEU A 53 11.30 -30.43 -51.34
C LEU A 53 10.43 -29.39 -52.04
N ARG A 54 9.15 -29.72 -52.22
CA ARG A 54 8.09 -28.75 -52.48
C ARG A 54 8.22 -27.60 -51.49
N ARG A 55 8.32 -26.37 -52.01
CA ARG A 55 8.38 -25.14 -51.23
C ARG A 55 7.04 -24.91 -50.55
N VAL A 56 6.84 -25.50 -49.38
CA VAL A 56 5.75 -25.09 -48.49
C VAL A 56 6.17 -23.75 -47.91
N ARG A 57 5.43 -22.68 -48.25
CA ARG A 57 5.50 -21.43 -47.47
C ARG A 57 5.01 -21.80 -46.07
N VAL A 58 5.95 -22.10 -45.17
CA VAL A 58 5.67 -22.03 -43.75
C VAL A 58 5.40 -20.57 -43.49
N GLY A 59 4.12 -20.22 -43.43
CA GLY A 59 3.69 -18.92 -42.96
C GLY A 59 4.44 -18.68 -41.66
N ARG A 60 5.20 -17.58 -41.62
CA ARG A 60 5.72 -17.03 -40.38
C ARG A 60 4.50 -16.74 -39.54
N LEU A 61 4.05 -17.75 -38.78
CA LEU A 61 3.13 -17.58 -37.67
C LEU A 61 3.82 -16.50 -36.85
N ARG A 62 3.31 -15.28 -36.99
CA ARG A 62 3.58 -14.22 -36.04
C ARG A 62 3.02 -14.78 -34.75
N TYR A 63 3.88 -15.45 -34.00
CA TYR A 63 3.80 -15.45 -32.56
C TYR A 63 3.93 -13.97 -32.22
N VAL A 64 2.81 -13.26 -32.28
CA VAL A 64 2.67 -12.03 -31.53
C VAL A 64 2.68 -12.56 -30.12
N GLU A 65 3.89 -12.67 -29.58
CA GLU A 65 4.13 -12.81 -28.16
C GLU A 65 3.24 -11.71 -27.57
N ARG A 66 2.09 -12.11 -27.01
CA ARG A 66 1.29 -11.20 -26.20
C ARG A 66 2.26 -10.82 -25.10
N ALA A 67 2.89 -9.64 -25.23
CA ALA A 67 3.56 -9.02 -24.11
C ALA A 67 2.57 -9.12 -22.95
N VAL A 68 2.97 -9.83 -21.90
CA VAL A 68 2.14 -9.99 -20.71
C VAL A 68 1.81 -8.56 -20.26
N ALA A 69 0.52 -8.23 -20.19
CA ALA A 69 0.12 -6.90 -19.81
C ALA A 69 0.69 -6.59 -18.41
N LYS A 70 1.44 -5.50 -18.31
CA LYS A 70 2.11 -5.09 -17.08
C LYS A 70 1.26 -4.01 -16.43
N ASN A 71 0.75 -4.29 -15.24
CA ASN A 71 0.01 -3.29 -14.47
C ASN A 71 0.98 -2.32 -13.76
N ILE A 72 0.47 -1.17 -13.31
CA ILE A 72 1.26 -0.14 -12.63
C ILE A 72 1.97 -0.68 -11.37
N VAL A 73 1.36 -1.57 -10.60
CA VAL A 73 1.94 -2.11 -9.36
C VAL A 73 3.18 -2.96 -9.67
N ASP A 74 3.10 -3.81 -10.69
CA ASP A 74 4.22 -4.63 -11.16
C ASP A 74 5.32 -3.77 -11.77
N ALA A 75 4.97 -2.67 -12.43
CA ALA A 75 5.94 -1.68 -12.91
C ALA A 75 6.70 -0.98 -11.78
N VAL A 76 6.01 -0.58 -10.71
CA VAL A 76 6.66 -0.04 -9.51
C VAL A 76 7.58 -1.07 -8.89
N ARG A 77 7.11 -2.33 -8.75
CA ARG A 77 7.90 -3.42 -8.19
C ARG A 77 9.16 -3.67 -9.00
N GLU A 78 9.07 -3.74 -10.32
CA GLU A 78 10.22 -3.94 -11.21
C GLU A 78 11.27 -2.83 -11.05
N VAL A 79 10.85 -1.56 -11.08
CA VAL A 79 11.77 -0.43 -10.91
C VAL A 79 12.44 -0.49 -9.54
N CYS A 80 11.66 -0.60 -8.47
CA CYS A 80 12.20 -0.56 -7.10
C CYS A 80 13.09 -1.76 -6.77
N LEU A 81 12.82 -2.95 -7.32
CA LEU A 81 13.60 -4.16 -7.07
C LEU A 81 14.79 -4.34 -8.04
N SER A 82 14.94 -3.45 -9.03
CA SER A 82 16.13 -3.43 -9.90
C SER A 82 17.40 -3.00 -9.19
N PHE A 83 17.28 -2.35 -8.03
CA PHE A 83 18.40 -1.81 -7.26
C PHE A 83 19.07 -2.88 -6.36
N PRO A 84 20.39 -2.79 -6.12
CA PRO A 84 21.11 -3.76 -5.29
C PRO A 84 20.54 -3.89 -3.87
N GLU A 85 20.39 -5.12 -3.38
CA GLU A 85 19.84 -5.39 -2.04
C GLU A 85 18.46 -4.75 -1.76
N ALA A 86 17.72 -4.32 -2.79
CA ALA A 86 16.38 -3.79 -2.61
C ALA A 86 15.40 -4.93 -2.31
N GLU A 87 14.51 -4.71 -1.35
CA GLU A 87 13.48 -5.66 -0.95
C GLU A 87 12.12 -4.96 -0.83
N GLU A 88 11.04 -5.71 -1.09
CA GLU A 88 9.68 -5.30 -0.80
C GLU A 88 9.26 -5.88 0.56
N ARG A 89 8.73 -5.04 1.45
CA ARG A 89 8.15 -5.47 2.72
C ARG A 89 6.76 -4.86 2.93
N PRO A 90 5.82 -5.59 3.55
CA PRO A 90 4.56 -5.00 3.99
C PRO A 90 4.81 -3.88 5.02
N GLY A 91 4.37 -2.66 4.70
CA GLY A 91 4.37 -1.51 5.60
C GLY A 91 3.04 -1.34 6.35
N ARG A 92 2.70 -0.09 6.72
CA ARG A 92 1.41 0.28 7.35
C ARG A 92 0.25 0.24 6.34
N GLY A 93 -0.07 -0.96 5.85
CA GLY A 93 -1.15 -1.19 4.88
C GLY A 93 -0.76 -0.87 3.44
N MET A 94 0.51 -0.58 3.18
CA MET A 94 1.08 -0.22 1.87
C MET A 94 2.43 -0.94 1.70
N PRO A 95 2.82 -1.36 0.49
CA PRO A 95 4.16 -1.91 0.26
C PRO A 95 5.25 -0.86 0.44
N ASP A 96 6.27 -1.19 1.23
CA ASP A 96 7.50 -0.41 1.36
C ASP A 96 8.63 -1.09 0.58
N TYR A 97 9.40 -0.31 -0.17
CA TYR A 97 10.65 -0.74 -0.79
C TYR A 97 11.83 -0.21 0.01
N ARG A 98 12.75 -1.11 0.35
CA ARG A 98 13.80 -0.85 1.34
C ARG A 98 15.16 -1.34 0.86
N VAL A 99 16.21 -0.74 1.42
CA VAL A 99 17.58 -1.22 1.34
C VAL A 99 18.20 -1.15 2.73
N ARG A 100 18.71 -2.28 3.24
CA ARG A 100 19.26 -2.41 4.60
C ARG A 100 18.36 -1.78 5.68
N ASP A 101 17.11 -2.21 5.71
CA ASP A 101 16.08 -1.74 6.63
C ASP A 101 15.77 -0.24 6.55
N LYS A 102 16.16 0.47 5.49
CA LYS A 102 15.76 1.88 5.24
C LYS A 102 14.79 1.95 4.08
N THR A 103 13.61 2.52 4.30
CA THR A 103 12.64 2.77 3.23
C THR A 103 13.11 3.90 2.32
N PHE A 104 13.15 3.63 1.01
CA PHE A 104 13.34 4.67 -0.01
C PHE A 104 12.07 4.98 -0.79
N ALA A 105 11.15 4.01 -0.91
CA ALA A 105 9.88 4.20 -1.58
C ALA A 105 8.73 3.49 -0.86
N THR A 106 7.53 4.05 -0.93
CA THR A 106 6.28 3.44 -0.45
C THR A 106 5.21 3.59 -1.52
N LEU A 107 4.62 2.48 -1.97
CA LEU A 107 3.51 2.51 -2.93
C LEU A 107 2.21 2.85 -2.19
N ALA A 108 1.71 4.07 -2.40
CA ALA A 108 0.49 4.56 -1.79
C ALA A 108 -0.66 4.49 -2.78
N VAL A 109 -1.62 3.60 -2.47
CA VAL A 109 -2.84 3.41 -3.25
C VAL A 109 -4.02 3.94 -2.44
N ASN A 110 -4.64 5.00 -2.95
CA ASN A 110 -5.82 5.66 -2.37
C ASN A 110 -5.69 5.88 -0.85
N HIS A 111 -4.56 6.43 -0.43
CA HIS A 111 -4.19 6.49 0.97
C HIS A 111 -5.14 7.42 1.71
N HIS A 112 -5.87 6.87 2.69
CA HIS A 112 -6.95 7.58 3.38
C HIS A 112 -8.02 8.17 2.45
N GLY A 113 -8.29 7.52 1.31
CA GLY A 113 -9.32 7.97 0.38
C GLY A 113 -8.91 9.23 -0.40
N ASP A 114 -7.62 9.51 -0.54
CA ASP A 114 -7.12 10.70 -1.23
C ASP A 114 -7.23 10.64 -2.75
N GLY A 115 -7.67 9.51 -3.31
CA GLY A 115 -7.88 9.31 -4.74
C GLY A 115 -6.58 9.29 -5.54
N ARG A 116 -5.45 8.93 -4.93
CA ARG A 116 -4.14 8.92 -5.60
C ARG A 116 -3.58 7.52 -5.76
N LEU A 117 -3.12 7.19 -6.97
CA LEU A 117 -2.17 6.11 -7.21
C LEU A 117 -0.77 6.74 -7.28
N ALA A 118 0.03 6.58 -6.22
CA ALA A 118 1.26 7.34 -6.08
C ALA A 118 2.41 6.51 -5.49
N LEU A 119 3.63 6.90 -5.83
CA LEU A 119 4.84 6.44 -5.18
C LEU A 119 5.40 7.54 -4.30
N TRP A 120 5.52 7.29 -3.00
CA TRP A 120 6.14 8.23 -2.07
C TRP A 120 7.62 7.91 -1.95
N LEU A 121 8.47 8.88 -2.27
CA LEU A 121 9.90 8.71 -2.39
C LEU A 121 10.64 9.51 -1.32
N ASN A 122 11.62 8.88 -0.68
CA ASN A 122 12.52 9.54 0.25
C ASN A 122 13.55 10.37 -0.55
N SER A 123 13.11 11.47 -1.14
CA SER A 123 13.88 12.23 -2.12
C SER A 123 15.02 13.06 -1.52
N PRO A 124 16.09 13.35 -2.27
CA PRO A 124 17.20 14.19 -1.81
C PRO A 124 16.75 15.58 -1.31
N PRO A 125 17.54 16.25 -0.45
CA PRO A 125 17.24 17.61 -0.01
C PRO A 125 16.98 18.56 -1.18
N GLY A 126 15.94 19.39 -1.09
CA GLY A 126 15.55 20.35 -2.12
C GLY A 126 14.70 19.78 -3.28
N ALA A 127 14.78 18.48 -3.55
CA ALA A 127 14.04 17.85 -4.67
C ALA A 127 12.52 17.98 -4.52
N GLN A 128 11.99 17.85 -3.30
CA GLN A 128 10.55 17.97 -3.05
C GLN A 128 10.01 19.34 -3.51
N GLN A 129 10.64 20.44 -3.08
CA GLN A 129 10.19 21.79 -3.42
C GLN A 129 10.36 22.07 -4.92
N LEU A 130 11.48 21.63 -5.50
CA LEU A 130 11.76 21.78 -6.93
C LEU A 130 10.65 21.14 -7.78
N HIS A 131 10.33 19.87 -7.54
CA HIS A 131 9.35 19.15 -8.35
C HIS A 131 7.91 19.58 -8.11
N VAL A 132 7.53 19.83 -6.85
CA VAL A 132 6.16 20.27 -6.54
C VAL A 132 5.88 21.67 -7.09
N SER A 133 6.88 22.56 -7.15
CA SER A 133 6.70 23.91 -7.72
C SER A 133 6.77 23.93 -9.25
N GLY A 134 7.62 23.10 -9.85
CA GLY A 134 7.78 23.06 -11.32
C GLY A 134 6.69 22.25 -12.03
N GLU A 135 6.24 21.14 -11.44
CA GLU A 135 5.37 20.15 -12.08
C GLU A 135 4.26 19.66 -11.10
N PRO A 136 3.40 20.57 -10.59
CA PRO A 136 2.41 20.26 -9.53
C PRO A 136 1.34 19.23 -9.94
N ASP A 137 1.15 19.00 -11.24
CA ASP A 137 0.22 17.96 -11.74
C ASP A 137 0.79 16.54 -11.58
N LEU A 138 2.12 16.42 -11.52
CA LEU A 138 2.85 15.14 -11.44
C LEU A 138 3.37 14.85 -10.03
N TYR A 139 3.57 15.89 -9.21
CA TYR A 139 4.18 15.76 -7.89
C TYR A 139 3.41 16.48 -6.79
N PHE A 140 3.50 15.95 -5.56
CA PHE A 140 2.86 16.54 -4.39
C PHE A 140 3.66 16.29 -3.10
N VAL A 141 3.26 16.97 -2.02
CA VAL A 141 3.76 16.72 -0.67
C VAL A 141 2.87 15.69 0.02
N PRO A 142 3.36 14.46 0.30
CA PRO A 142 2.57 13.39 0.91
C PRO A 142 2.28 13.67 2.38
N GLN A 143 1.16 13.15 2.88
CA GLN A 143 0.80 13.26 4.29
C GLN A 143 1.83 12.55 5.18
N TYR A 144 2.06 13.09 6.38
CA TYR A 144 2.98 12.57 7.43
C TYR A 144 4.48 12.60 7.11
N VAL A 145 4.88 12.12 5.93
CA VAL A 145 6.29 12.02 5.53
C VAL A 145 6.75 13.22 4.70
N GLY A 146 5.81 14.00 4.16
CA GLY A 146 6.09 15.24 3.44
C GLY A 146 6.97 16.24 4.22
N PRO A 147 6.68 16.55 5.49
CA PRO A 147 7.55 17.41 6.31
C PRO A 147 8.99 16.89 6.50
N ARG A 148 9.24 15.59 6.25
CA ARG A 148 10.58 14.98 6.25
C ARG A 148 11.26 14.99 4.87
N GLY A 149 10.69 15.73 3.91
CA GLY A 149 11.22 15.91 2.55
C GLY A 149 10.86 14.79 1.57
N TRP A 150 9.89 13.94 1.89
CA TRP A 150 9.45 12.89 0.96
C TRP A 150 8.62 13.47 -0.19
N LEU A 151 8.84 13.02 -1.42
CA LEU A 151 8.12 13.45 -2.61
C LEU A 151 7.02 12.45 -2.96
N GLY A 152 5.79 12.91 -3.18
CA GLY A 152 4.74 12.11 -3.79
C GLY A 152 4.82 12.23 -5.30
N VAL A 153 4.87 11.10 -6.00
CA VAL A 153 4.90 11.01 -7.47
C VAL A 153 3.60 10.36 -7.93
N HIS A 154 2.81 11.03 -8.76
CA HIS A 154 1.64 10.43 -9.39
C HIS A 154 2.06 9.41 -10.46
N LEU A 155 1.44 8.22 -10.42
CA LEU A 155 1.75 7.11 -11.35
C LEU A 155 0.78 7.04 -12.54
N ASP A 156 -0.35 7.73 -12.45
CA ASP A 156 -1.51 7.64 -13.34
C ASP A 156 -1.90 8.97 -14.01
N ARG A 157 -1.05 10.01 -13.90
CA ARG A 157 -1.31 11.37 -14.42
C ARG A 157 -0.38 11.78 -15.57
N GLY A 158 0.06 10.82 -16.37
CA GLY A 158 0.91 11.07 -17.54
C GLY A 158 2.39 11.32 -17.21
N ASN A 159 2.83 11.00 -15.98
CA ASN A 159 4.25 11.04 -15.66
C ASN A 159 4.99 9.95 -16.43
N ASP A 160 6.06 10.35 -17.13
CA ASP A 160 6.87 9.44 -17.94
C ASP A 160 7.61 8.43 -17.05
N TRP A 161 7.57 7.16 -17.42
CA TRP A 161 8.13 6.08 -16.61
C TRP A 161 9.65 6.10 -16.52
N ARG A 162 10.35 6.69 -17.50
CA ARG A 162 11.78 6.96 -17.37
C ARG A 162 12.05 8.03 -16.32
N THR A 163 11.23 9.07 -16.27
CA THR A 163 11.29 10.10 -15.22
C THR A 163 11.01 9.51 -13.84
N ILE A 164 9.97 8.68 -13.70
CA ILE A 164 9.69 7.95 -12.45
C ILE A 164 10.91 7.11 -12.03
N ALA A 165 11.50 6.33 -12.94
CA ALA A 165 12.66 5.51 -12.63
C ALA A 165 13.88 6.32 -12.14
N ILE A 166 14.12 7.50 -12.73
CA ILE A 166 15.15 8.45 -12.25
C ILE A 166 14.86 8.87 -10.80
N ARG A 167 13.62 9.27 -10.49
CA ARG A 167 13.23 9.69 -9.13
C ARG A 167 13.38 8.57 -8.12
N VAL A 168 13.06 7.33 -8.49
CA VAL A 168 13.26 6.16 -7.63
C VAL A 168 14.75 5.94 -7.37
N GLY A 169 15.60 6.06 -8.40
CA GLY A 169 17.05 5.99 -8.27
C GLY A 169 17.59 7.00 -7.28
N GLU A 170 17.21 8.28 -7.41
CA GLU A 170 17.60 9.35 -6.49
C GLU A 170 17.20 9.06 -5.04
N ALA A 171 16.00 8.48 -4.83
CA ALA A 171 15.53 8.09 -3.50
C ALA A 171 16.31 6.90 -2.91
N TYR A 172 16.64 5.91 -3.74
CA TYR A 172 17.48 4.79 -3.36
C TYR A 172 18.90 5.27 -2.99
N GLU A 173 19.53 6.09 -3.84
CA GLU A 173 20.87 6.63 -3.61
C GLU A 173 21.00 7.39 -2.29
N LYS A 174 19.96 8.16 -1.93
CA LYS A 174 19.92 8.93 -0.69
C LYS A 174 20.07 8.04 0.55
N VAL A 175 19.46 6.85 0.55
CA VAL A 175 19.38 6.00 1.75
C VAL A 175 20.37 4.83 1.72
N ALA A 176 20.76 4.40 0.52
CA ALA A 176 21.64 3.27 0.31
C ALA A 176 23.06 3.56 0.82
N PRO A 177 23.75 2.57 1.39
CA PRO A 177 25.19 2.67 1.67
C PRO A 177 25.98 2.94 0.39
N SER A 178 27.02 3.75 0.49
CA SER A 178 27.87 4.15 -0.66
C SER A 178 28.50 2.98 -1.42
N ALA A 179 28.67 1.82 -0.77
CA ALA A 179 29.15 0.61 -1.42
C ALA A 179 28.18 0.05 -2.48
N LEU A 180 26.87 0.32 -2.34
CA LEU A 180 25.84 -0.14 -3.28
C LEU A 180 25.59 0.84 -4.43
N THR A 181 25.96 2.10 -4.25
CA THR A 181 25.73 3.16 -5.26
C THR A 181 26.96 3.44 -6.13
N ARG A 182 28.15 2.99 -5.74
CA ARG A 182 29.42 3.32 -6.41
C ARG A 182 29.47 2.95 -7.89
N ASP A 183 28.90 1.80 -8.25
CA ASP A 183 28.88 1.27 -9.62
C ASP A 183 27.46 1.22 -10.19
N MET A 184 26.53 1.95 -9.57
CA MET A 184 25.15 1.98 -10.02
C MET A 184 25.09 2.80 -11.32
N GLY A 185 24.76 2.12 -12.42
CA GLY A 185 24.44 2.77 -13.67
C GLY A 185 23.12 3.56 -13.56
N GLN A 186 22.73 4.24 -14.64
CA GLN A 186 21.39 4.85 -14.66
C GLN A 186 20.32 3.77 -14.46
N PRO A 187 19.22 4.09 -13.74
CA PRO A 187 18.08 3.18 -13.60
C PRO A 187 17.68 2.65 -14.98
N SER A 188 17.55 1.33 -15.11
CA SER A 188 17.14 0.71 -16.36
C SER A 188 15.79 1.27 -16.77
N ALA A 189 15.66 1.74 -18.02
CA ALA A 189 14.38 2.14 -18.56
C ALA A 189 13.48 0.90 -18.58
N ILE A 190 12.51 0.85 -17.67
CA ILE A 190 11.50 -0.20 -17.71
C ILE A 190 10.50 0.09 -18.82
N GLU A 191 9.92 -0.95 -19.38
CA GLU A 191 8.75 -0.77 -20.25
C GLU A 191 7.60 -0.21 -19.41
N PRO A 192 6.95 0.88 -19.86
CA PRO A 192 5.79 1.45 -19.18
C PRO A 192 4.67 0.40 -19.03
N PRO A 193 3.91 0.42 -17.93
CA PRO A 193 2.73 -0.41 -17.78
C PRO A 193 1.69 -0.08 -18.84
N THR A 194 0.99 -1.10 -19.30
CA THR A 194 -0.11 -0.99 -20.28
C THR A 194 -1.48 -1.00 -19.60
N GLU A 195 -1.53 -1.36 -18.32
CA GLU A 195 -2.74 -1.46 -17.51
C GLU A 195 -2.59 -0.66 -16.22
N THR A 196 -3.70 -0.10 -15.73
CA THR A 196 -3.76 0.47 -14.39
C THR A 196 -4.02 -0.61 -13.34
N ILE A 197 -4.26 -0.20 -12.11
CA ILE A 197 -4.66 -1.09 -11.00
C ILE A 197 -6.14 -1.47 -11.11
N ASP A 198 -6.50 -2.66 -10.61
CA ASP A 198 -7.90 -3.07 -10.46
C ASP A 198 -8.67 -2.04 -9.59
N PRO A 199 -9.89 -1.61 -9.98
CA PRO A 199 -10.67 -0.65 -9.20
C PRO A 199 -10.93 -1.07 -7.75
N GLU A 200 -11.10 -2.36 -7.45
CA GLU A 200 -11.26 -2.85 -6.07
C GLU A 200 -9.95 -2.86 -5.29
N ASP A 201 -8.82 -3.04 -5.96
CA ASP A 201 -7.50 -2.90 -5.32
C ASP A 201 -7.18 -1.41 -5.07
N PHE A 202 -7.69 -0.50 -5.90
CA PHE A 202 -7.60 0.94 -5.71
C PHE A 202 -8.51 1.44 -4.58
N ASP A 203 -9.79 1.10 -4.64
CA ASP A 203 -10.78 1.42 -3.62
C ASP A 203 -11.64 0.18 -3.32
N PRO A 204 -11.34 -0.55 -2.23
CA PRO A 204 -12.08 -1.76 -1.88
C PRO A 204 -13.57 -1.57 -1.67
N LEU A 205 -14.03 -0.33 -1.45
CA LEU A 205 -15.44 -0.01 -1.26
C LEU A 205 -16.22 0.02 -2.57
N VAL A 206 -15.59 0.06 -3.75
CA VAL A 206 -16.33 0.02 -5.03
C VAL A 206 -16.93 -1.34 -5.33
N ALA A 207 -16.48 -2.39 -4.63
CA ALA A 207 -17.01 -3.74 -4.78
C ALA A 207 -18.54 -3.76 -4.56
N ALA A 208 -19.24 -4.54 -5.39
CA ALA A 208 -20.71 -4.59 -5.36
C ALA A 208 -21.27 -5.01 -3.99
N SER A 209 -20.61 -5.96 -3.31
CA SER A 209 -20.98 -6.37 -1.95
C SER A 209 -20.82 -5.24 -0.94
N ALA A 210 -19.73 -4.48 -1.02
CA ALA A 210 -19.49 -3.33 -0.15
C ALA A 210 -20.53 -2.22 -0.40
N GLN A 211 -20.83 -1.91 -1.66
CA GLN A 211 -21.85 -0.93 -2.01
C GLN A 211 -23.25 -1.34 -1.55
N ALA A 212 -23.62 -2.62 -1.64
CA ALA A 212 -24.88 -3.13 -1.12
C ALA A 212 -24.98 -2.94 0.41
N THR A 213 -23.92 -3.28 1.15
CA THR A 213 -23.86 -3.04 2.61
C THR A 213 -23.98 -1.55 2.94
N LEU A 214 -23.22 -0.69 2.24
CA LEU A 214 -23.28 0.76 2.45
C LEU A 214 -24.66 1.35 2.13
N ALA A 215 -25.32 0.89 1.06
CA ALA A 215 -26.68 1.32 0.71
C ALA A 215 -27.66 0.99 1.85
N ARG A 216 -27.58 -0.22 2.39
CA ARG A 216 -28.47 -0.62 3.49
C ARG A 216 -28.18 0.12 4.79
N LEU A 217 -26.92 0.43 5.11
CA LEU A 217 -26.58 1.29 6.24
C LEU A 217 -27.11 2.72 6.06
N ARG A 218 -27.07 3.26 4.85
CA ARG A 218 -27.66 4.59 4.54
C ARG A 218 -29.16 4.60 4.76
N GLU A 219 -29.88 3.57 4.32
CA GLU A 219 -31.31 3.43 4.59
C GLU A 219 -31.61 3.41 6.10
N MET A 220 -30.93 2.55 6.87
CA MET A 220 -31.15 2.44 8.32
C MET A 220 -30.83 3.73 9.08
N THR A 221 -29.76 4.42 8.68
CA THR A 221 -29.31 5.63 9.37
C THR A 221 -30.05 6.90 8.95
N ALA A 222 -30.76 6.88 7.82
CA ALA A 222 -31.57 8.01 7.35
C ALA A 222 -32.76 8.31 8.28
N GLU A 223 -33.25 7.30 9.01
CA GLU A 223 -34.35 7.46 9.98
C GLU A 223 -33.89 8.04 11.32
N LEU A 224 -32.58 8.08 11.57
CA LEU A 224 -32.01 8.56 12.82
C LEU A 224 -31.88 10.11 12.80
N PRO A 225 -32.48 10.85 13.74
CA PRO A 225 -32.47 12.31 13.75
C PRO A 225 -31.06 12.92 13.64
N GLU A 226 -30.92 14.05 12.93
CA GLU A 226 -29.65 14.80 12.80
C GLU A 226 -28.41 13.92 12.46
N THR A 227 -28.62 12.87 11.65
CA THR A 227 -27.56 11.98 11.17
C THR A 227 -26.95 12.49 9.87
N SER A 228 -25.63 12.38 9.75
CA SER A 228 -24.91 12.71 8.51
C SER A 228 -23.80 11.69 8.22
N GLU A 229 -23.61 11.34 6.95
CA GLU A 229 -22.46 10.58 6.46
C GLU A 229 -21.28 11.51 6.16
N ALA A 230 -20.07 11.09 6.53
CA ALA A 230 -18.81 11.78 6.27
C ALA A 230 -17.69 10.75 6.02
N ALA A 231 -16.54 11.21 5.52
CA ALA A 231 -15.34 10.39 5.45
C ALA A 231 -14.47 10.55 6.71
N GLN A 232 -13.96 9.44 7.23
CA GLN A 232 -12.96 9.40 8.29
C GLN A 232 -11.81 8.47 7.87
N PHE A 233 -10.63 9.05 7.62
CA PHE A 233 -9.47 8.31 7.09
C PHE A 233 -9.75 7.54 5.80
N GLY A 234 -10.62 8.07 4.94
CA GLY A 234 -11.06 7.46 3.68
C GLY A 234 -12.23 6.49 3.81
N ASN A 235 -12.68 6.20 5.02
CA ASN A 235 -13.77 5.26 5.27
C ASN A 235 -15.09 6.01 5.53
N PRO A 236 -16.24 5.50 5.08
CA PRO A 236 -17.56 5.98 5.46
C PRO A 236 -17.76 5.98 6.98
N ALA A 237 -18.28 7.09 7.51
CA ALA A 237 -18.54 7.29 8.92
C ALA A 237 -19.83 8.10 9.10
N TRP A 238 -20.74 7.59 9.93
CA TRP A 238 -22.00 8.24 10.26
C TRP A 238 -21.89 8.95 11.60
N LYS A 239 -22.41 10.17 11.63
CA LYS A 239 -22.33 11.08 12.77
C LYS A 239 -23.71 11.42 13.30
N ALA A 240 -23.86 11.37 14.62
CA ALA A 240 -24.95 11.97 15.37
C ALA A 240 -24.52 13.39 15.73
N GLY A 241 -25.03 14.39 15.00
CA GLY A 241 -24.50 15.75 15.06
C GLY A 241 -23.02 15.82 14.66
N ARG A 242 -22.11 15.91 15.64
CA ARG A 242 -20.65 15.96 15.39
C ARG A 242 -19.89 14.71 15.80
N LYS A 243 -20.55 13.72 16.38
CA LYS A 243 -19.92 12.54 16.97
C LYS A 243 -20.17 11.32 16.08
N THR A 244 -19.10 10.67 15.65
CA THR A 244 -19.18 9.40 14.91
C THR A 244 -19.76 8.32 15.81
N PHE A 245 -20.79 7.60 15.33
CA PHE A 245 -21.39 6.46 16.03
C PHE A 245 -21.29 5.16 15.23
N LEU A 246 -21.06 5.25 13.93
CA LEU A 246 -20.85 4.09 13.06
C LEU A 246 -19.74 4.46 12.07
N SER A 247 -18.83 3.53 11.82
CA SER A 247 -17.90 3.60 10.69
C SER A 247 -17.93 2.27 9.94
N ALA A 248 -17.62 2.29 8.65
CA ALA A 248 -17.52 1.09 7.84
C ALA A 248 -16.23 1.12 7.03
N HIS A 249 -15.50 0.01 7.00
CA HIS A 249 -14.27 -0.10 6.21
C HIS A 249 -14.15 -1.48 5.59
N ARG A 250 -13.52 -1.56 4.41
CA ARG A 250 -13.20 -2.83 3.76
C ARG A 250 -11.71 -2.97 3.57
N ARG A 251 -11.12 -3.98 4.20
CA ARG A 251 -9.68 -4.28 4.10
C ARG A 251 -9.48 -5.77 3.89
N ARG A 252 -8.55 -6.15 3.01
CA ARG A 252 -8.30 -7.55 2.65
C ARG A 252 -9.58 -8.31 2.29
N LYS A 253 -10.47 -7.67 1.53
CA LYS A 253 -11.78 -8.20 1.11
C LYS A 253 -12.68 -8.61 2.29
N ARG A 254 -12.55 -7.93 3.43
CA ARG A 254 -13.43 -8.08 4.60
C ARG A 254 -14.06 -6.74 4.93
N MET A 255 -15.37 -6.63 4.71
CA MET A 255 -16.20 -5.51 5.12
C MET A 255 -16.48 -5.60 6.62
N LYS A 256 -16.17 -4.53 7.34
CA LYS A 256 -16.34 -4.44 8.78
C LYS A 256 -17.05 -3.15 9.17
N LEU A 257 -17.82 -3.23 10.25
CA LEU A 257 -18.51 -2.10 10.87
C LEU A 257 -17.87 -1.83 12.24
N GLU A 258 -17.60 -0.58 12.56
CA GLU A 258 -17.17 -0.15 13.88
C GLU A 258 -18.30 0.57 14.59
N LEU A 259 -18.67 0.09 15.77
CA LEU A 259 -19.82 0.55 16.55
C LEU A 259 -19.44 0.68 18.03
N TRP A 260 -20.04 1.63 18.74
CA TRP A 260 -19.92 1.67 20.20
C TRP A 260 -20.98 0.76 20.83
N VAL A 261 -20.54 -0.10 21.75
CA VAL A 261 -21.39 -1.04 22.49
C VAL A 261 -21.22 -0.92 24.00
N GLY A 262 -20.21 -0.17 24.47
CA GLY A 262 -19.85 -0.07 25.88
C GLY A 262 -19.07 -1.29 26.38
N PRO A 263 -18.36 -1.17 27.51
CA PRO A 263 -17.42 -2.21 27.98
C PRO A 263 -18.11 -3.54 28.32
N ASP A 264 -19.33 -3.49 28.87
CA ASP A 264 -20.02 -4.70 29.34
C ASP A 264 -20.48 -5.56 28.17
N LEU A 265 -21.18 -4.97 27.19
CA LEU A 265 -21.64 -5.68 25.99
C LEU A 265 -20.46 -6.06 25.08
N GLN A 266 -19.40 -5.23 25.03
CA GLN A 266 -18.18 -5.55 24.27
C GLN A 266 -17.57 -6.88 24.70
N ALA A 267 -17.51 -7.15 26.01
CA ALA A 267 -16.94 -8.39 26.53
C ALA A 267 -17.74 -9.62 26.06
N THR A 268 -19.07 -9.56 26.10
CA THR A 268 -19.94 -10.63 25.63
C THR A 268 -19.87 -10.83 24.11
N LEU A 269 -19.92 -9.74 23.34
CA LEU A 269 -19.88 -9.84 21.87
C LEU A 269 -18.53 -10.38 21.38
N ALA A 270 -17.43 -10.10 22.07
CA ALA A 270 -16.10 -10.59 21.71
C ALA A 270 -15.94 -12.12 21.84
N GLU A 271 -16.92 -12.84 22.41
CA GLU A 271 -16.96 -14.31 22.38
C GLU A 271 -17.32 -14.87 20.99
N ASP A 272 -18.04 -14.10 20.17
CA ASP A 272 -18.33 -14.45 18.77
C ASP A 272 -17.15 -14.01 17.88
N PRO A 273 -16.56 -14.92 17.08
CA PRO A 273 -15.39 -14.63 16.25
C PRO A 273 -15.64 -13.59 15.14
N ARG A 274 -16.90 -13.25 14.83
CA ARG A 274 -17.24 -12.13 13.94
C ARG A 274 -16.89 -10.79 14.55
N PHE A 275 -16.79 -10.70 15.87
CA PHE A 275 -16.48 -9.48 16.58
C PHE A 275 -15.01 -9.41 17.00
N VAL A 276 -14.42 -8.22 16.88
CA VAL A 276 -13.04 -7.96 17.28
C VAL A 276 -12.97 -6.67 18.07
N ILE A 277 -12.24 -6.66 19.18
CA ILE A 277 -11.96 -5.43 19.93
C ILE A 277 -10.87 -4.65 19.17
N PRO A 278 -11.16 -3.45 18.62
CA PRO A 278 -10.22 -2.73 17.79
C PRO A 278 -9.06 -2.21 18.61
N ARG A 279 -7.83 -2.33 18.08
CA ARG A 279 -6.59 -1.98 18.80
C ARG A 279 -6.59 -0.59 19.42
N TYR A 280 -7.17 0.40 18.74
CA TYR A 280 -7.01 1.81 19.10
C TYR A 280 -8.20 2.43 19.81
N ILE A 281 -9.41 1.96 19.54
CA ILE A 281 -10.65 2.52 20.08
C ILE A 281 -11.39 1.53 20.97
N GLY A 282 -10.97 0.26 21.01
CA GLY A 282 -11.60 -0.80 21.79
C GLY A 282 -11.67 -0.49 23.28
N HIS A 283 -10.60 0.09 23.86
CA HIS A 283 -10.59 0.51 25.27
C HIS A 283 -11.66 1.56 25.64
N ARG A 284 -12.37 2.12 24.64
CA ARG A 284 -13.47 3.07 24.81
C ARG A 284 -14.85 2.44 24.58
N GLY A 285 -14.94 1.11 24.51
CA GLY A 285 -16.18 0.37 24.28
C GLY A 285 -16.61 0.26 22.81
N TRP A 286 -15.67 0.45 21.86
CA TRP A 286 -15.93 0.23 20.44
C TRP A 286 -15.65 -1.22 20.04
N ILE A 287 -16.44 -1.78 19.14
CA ILE A 287 -16.27 -3.13 18.61
C ILE A 287 -16.29 -3.11 17.07
N GLU A 288 -15.49 -3.96 16.44
CA GLU A 288 -15.57 -4.26 15.01
C GLU A 288 -16.46 -5.48 14.82
N LEU A 289 -17.44 -5.42 13.92
CA LEU A 289 -18.24 -6.54 13.44
C LEU A 289 -17.87 -6.82 11.98
N ASP A 290 -17.44 -8.05 11.69
CA ASP A 290 -17.23 -8.52 10.32
C ASP A 290 -18.55 -8.96 9.67
N VAL A 291 -18.85 -8.37 8.52
CA VAL A 291 -20.11 -8.56 7.79
C VAL A 291 -19.91 -9.06 6.35
N GLU A 292 -18.70 -9.49 5.97
CA GLU A 292 -18.43 -9.89 4.59
C GLU A 292 -19.16 -11.19 4.21
N GLU A 293 -19.12 -12.21 5.07
CA GLU A 293 -19.68 -13.54 4.75
C GLU A 293 -21.14 -13.70 5.18
N ARG A 294 -21.47 -13.16 6.35
CA ARG A 294 -22.81 -13.24 6.93
C ARG A 294 -23.14 -11.91 7.58
N ILE A 295 -24.32 -11.41 7.25
CA ILE A 295 -24.89 -10.23 7.87
C ILE A 295 -26.26 -10.56 8.44
N ASP A 296 -26.43 -10.30 9.73
CA ASP A 296 -27.73 -10.29 10.38
C ASP A 296 -28.16 -8.82 10.52
N TRP A 297 -29.13 -8.41 9.71
CA TRP A 297 -29.53 -7.01 9.66
C TRP A 297 -30.30 -6.55 10.89
N ASP A 298 -30.94 -7.45 11.63
CA ASP A 298 -31.64 -7.11 12.87
C ASP A 298 -30.63 -6.89 14.01
N GLU A 299 -29.58 -7.70 14.06
CA GLU A 299 -28.42 -7.50 14.93
C GLU A 299 -27.73 -6.15 14.62
N VAL A 300 -27.42 -5.90 13.34
CA VAL A 300 -26.80 -4.64 12.91
C VAL A 300 -27.68 -3.45 13.27
N ALA A 301 -28.99 -3.50 13.01
CA ALA A 301 -29.91 -2.42 13.37
C ALA A 301 -29.91 -2.14 14.88
N THR A 302 -29.88 -3.18 15.71
CA THR A 302 -29.82 -3.06 17.18
C THR A 302 -28.52 -2.39 17.63
N LEU A 303 -27.38 -2.81 17.09
CA LEU A 303 -26.06 -2.24 17.42
C LEU A 303 -25.93 -0.78 16.94
N VAL A 304 -26.40 -0.48 15.73
CA VAL A 304 -26.42 0.87 15.16
C VAL A 304 -27.26 1.81 16.03
N LEU A 305 -28.47 1.39 16.43
CA LEU A 305 -29.34 2.16 17.30
C LEU A 305 -28.72 2.40 18.68
N GLY A 306 -28.14 1.36 19.29
CA GLY A 306 -27.45 1.46 20.58
C GLY A 306 -26.29 2.46 20.55
N SER A 307 -25.45 2.35 19.52
CA SER A 307 -24.33 3.28 19.30
C SER A 307 -24.81 4.71 19.04
N TYR A 308 -25.84 4.90 18.21
CA TYR A 308 -26.43 6.21 17.97
C TYR A 308 -26.94 6.84 19.26
N ARG A 309 -27.71 6.10 20.08
CA ARG A 309 -28.28 6.62 21.33
C ARG A 309 -27.18 7.06 22.32
N HIS A 310 -26.02 6.42 22.31
CA HIS A 310 -24.88 6.83 23.13
C HIS A 310 -24.31 8.20 22.75
N PHE A 311 -24.22 8.50 21.46
CA PHE A 311 -23.64 9.75 20.96
C PHE A 311 -24.65 10.86 20.67
N ALA A 312 -25.94 10.53 20.59
CA ALA A 312 -27.03 11.44 20.31
C ALA A 312 -27.22 12.48 21.43
N LEU A 313 -27.59 13.69 21.03
CA LEU A 313 -27.95 14.76 21.98
C LEU A 313 -29.37 14.55 22.51
N LYS A 314 -29.68 15.11 23.69
CA LYS A 314 -31.01 14.97 24.32
C LYS A 314 -32.18 15.30 23.38
N ARG A 315 -32.05 16.33 22.54
CA ARG A 315 -33.08 16.70 21.55
C ARG A 315 -33.27 15.65 20.44
N MET A 316 -32.19 14.98 20.06
CA MET A 316 -32.19 13.95 19.02
C MET A 316 -32.85 12.68 19.55
N LEU A 317 -32.57 12.30 20.80
CA LEU A 317 -33.26 11.21 21.50
C LEU A 317 -34.75 11.50 21.65
N LYS A 318 -35.10 12.73 22.06
CA LYS A 318 -36.51 13.15 22.15
C LYS A 318 -37.23 13.04 20.79
N ALA A 319 -36.56 13.41 19.69
CA ALA A 319 -37.14 13.30 18.35
C ALA A 319 -37.23 11.85 17.86
N LEU A 320 -36.32 10.98 18.30
CA LEU A 320 -36.33 9.56 17.97
C LEU A 320 -37.44 8.80 18.71
N ASP A 321 -37.74 9.19 19.95
CA ASP A 321 -38.74 8.54 20.82
C ASP A 321 -40.14 9.19 20.72
N ALA A 322 -40.33 10.19 19.85
CA ALA A 322 -41.60 10.91 19.66
C ALA A 322 -42.48 10.25 18.60
#